data_AF-A0A7T3BMJ9-F1
#
_entry.id   AF-A0A7T3BMJ9-F1
#
_cell.length_a   1.000
_cell.length_b   1.000
_cell.length_c   1.000
_cell.angle_alpha   90.00
_cell.angle_beta   90.00
_cell.angle_gamma   90.00
#
_symmetry.space_group_name_H-M   'P 1'
#
loop_
_entity.id
_entity.type
_entity.pdbx_description
1 polymer ?
#
loop_
_entity_poly.entity_id
_entity_poly.type
_entity_poly.pdbx_seq_one_letter_code
_entity_poly.pdbx_strand_id
1 'polypeptide(L)'
;MKTTVLFLALGFAAAAVQAKTPQQIVQESYPKYSQKYQCYRVNIKDSGEYCVRQIKSETRQTAQGRLMYLLFAGNVFDFKNGNESGAHVQNGMAGIFVLKEADGGWKLLASQPHSWAGSFGIAPEAKDWSFHEFGKDRWGFMTKYSDVHHGYSGAAYRLFVHNGAGKITDSTLFAEADNEGALGDCSENRYEDRENTAEERRECQKARYSLSSTIKVLESGKPNAGFYPIRLTVSGFDGFKTYNGDAFVSSYNAASGRYSMPKGYPLKDKEF
;
A
#
# COMPACT_ATOMS: atom_id res chain seq x y z
N MET A 1 -15.21 -79.43 4.14
CA MET A 1 -15.09 -78.07 4.70
C MET A 1 -14.93 -77.10 3.54
N LYS A 2 -15.90 -76.21 3.32
CA LYS A 2 -15.83 -75.17 2.28
C LYS A 2 -15.43 -73.86 2.95
N THR A 3 -14.25 -73.34 2.62
CA THR A 3 -13.72 -72.10 3.16
C THR A 3 -14.22 -70.94 2.31
N THR A 4 -15.17 -70.17 2.83
CA THR A 4 -15.66 -68.95 2.18
C THR A 4 -14.71 -67.81 2.50
N VAL A 5 -14.01 -67.30 1.48
CA VAL A 5 -13.17 -66.11 1.59
C VAL A 5 -14.05 -64.88 1.46
N LEU A 6 -14.20 -64.12 2.54
CA LEU A 6 -14.93 -62.85 2.58
C LEU A 6 -14.01 -61.74 2.04
N PHE A 7 -14.29 -61.23 0.85
CA PHE A 7 -13.64 -60.02 0.34
C PHE A 7 -14.22 -58.80 1.05
N LEU A 8 -13.48 -58.24 2.01
CA LEU A 8 -13.72 -56.90 2.54
C LEU A 8 -13.33 -55.87 1.46
N ALA A 9 -14.33 -55.29 0.80
CA ALA A 9 -14.13 -54.10 -0.01
C ALA A 9 -13.91 -52.89 0.93
N LEU A 10 -12.64 -52.49 1.11
CA LEU A 10 -12.32 -51.18 1.67
C LEU A 10 -12.67 -50.10 0.62
N GLY A 11 -13.84 -49.50 0.75
CA GLY A 11 -14.17 -48.27 0.03
C GLY A 11 -13.34 -47.12 0.59
N PHE A 12 -12.32 -46.68 -0.14
CA PHE A 12 -11.69 -45.39 0.09
C PHE A 12 -12.73 -44.30 -0.20
N ALA A 13 -13.33 -43.73 0.85
CA ALA A 13 -14.05 -42.48 0.73
C ALA A 13 -13.02 -41.39 0.40
N ALA A 14 -12.87 -41.09 -0.88
CA ALA A 14 -12.15 -39.89 -1.30
C ALA A 14 -12.89 -38.70 -0.69
N ALA A 15 -12.28 -38.08 0.33
CA ALA A 15 -12.77 -36.82 0.87
C ALA A 15 -12.82 -35.83 -0.31
N ALA A 16 -14.03 -35.50 -0.76
CA ALA A 16 -14.21 -34.44 -1.73
C ALA A 16 -13.64 -33.16 -1.11
N VAL A 17 -12.48 -32.72 -1.57
CA VAL A 17 -11.89 -31.45 -1.17
C VAL A 17 -12.87 -30.37 -1.61
N GLN A 18 -13.66 -29.86 -0.67
CA GLN A 18 -14.64 -28.83 -0.97
C GLN A 18 -13.92 -27.57 -1.45
N ALA A 19 -14.37 -27.03 -2.57
CA ALA A 19 -13.97 -25.74 -3.09
C ALA A 19 -14.12 -24.67 -1.99
N LYS A 20 -13.03 -23.96 -1.66
CA LYS A 20 -13.05 -22.88 -0.67
C LYS A 20 -13.61 -21.60 -1.27
N THR A 21 -14.41 -20.88 -0.48
CA THR A 21 -14.83 -19.52 -0.81
C THR A 21 -13.69 -18.52 -0.54
N PRO A 22 -13.68 -17.35 -1.21
CA PRO A 22 -12.70 -16.30 -0.91
C PRO A 22 -12.65 -15.93 0.57
N GLN A 23 -13.80 -15.87 1.24
CA GLN A 23 -13.92 -15.53 2.65
C GLN A 23 -13.26 -16.59 3.54
N GLN A 24 -13.45 -17.88 3.25
CA GLN A 24 -12.79 -18.96 3.99
C GLN A 24 -11.27 -18.88 3.86
N ILE A 25 -10.76 -18.54 2.67
CA ILE A 25 -9.32 -18.39 2.44
C ILE A 25 -8.76 -17.20 3.23
N VAL A 26 -9.44 -16.05 3.20
CA VAL A 26 -9.02 -14.86 3.96
C VAL A 26 -9.06 -15.13 5.47
N GLN A 27 -10.06 -15.86 5.96
CA GLN A 27 -10.19 -16.22 7.39
C GLN A 27 -9.01 -17.03 7.93
N GLU A 28 -8.26 -17.74 7.08
CA GLU A 28 -7.02 -18.41 7.52
C GLU A 28 -5.95 -17.40 7.96
N SER A 29 -5.93 -16.21 7.36
CA SER A 29 -5.03 -15.11 7.77
C SER A 29 -5.68 -14.19 8.80
N TYR A 30 -7.00 -14.02 8.75
CA TYR A 30 -7.78 -13.19 9.69
C TYR A 30 -8.81 -14.04 10.45
N PRO A 31 -8.38 -14.83 11.45
CA PRO A 31 -9.24 -15.85 12.07
C PRO A 31 -10.31 -15.26 13.00
N LYS A 32 -10.14 -14.02 13.46
CA LYS A 32 -11.06 -13.39 14.42
C LYS A 32 -11.94 -12.38 13.70
N TYR A 33 -13.24 -12.65 13.64
CA TYR A 33 -14.23 -11.71 13.11
C TYR A 33 -15.12 -11.17 14.24
N SER A 34 -15.21 -9.85 14.35
CA SER A 34 -16.12 -9.18 15.27
C SER A 34 -17.47 -8.97 14.59
N GLN A 35 -18.49 -9.70 15.04
CA GLN A 35 -19.87 -9.50 14.56
C GLN A 35 -20.40 -8.11 14.93
N LYS A 36 -20.06 -7.62 16.14
CA LYS A 36 -20.50 -6.31 16.63
C LYS A 36 -20.02 -5.15 15.75
N TYR A 37 -18.76 -5.20 15.31
CA TYR A 37 -18.14 -4.11 14.53
C TYR A 37 -18.01 -4.43 13.04
N GLN A 38 -18.48 -5.60 12.61
CA GLN A 38 -18.46 -6.07 11.22
C GLN A 38 -17.07 -5.93 10.58
N CYS A 39 -16.04 -6.43 11.26
CA CYS A 39 -14.67 -6.40 10.79
C CYS A 39 -13.85 -7.56 11.35
N TYR A 40 -12.76 -7.87 10.68
CA TYR A 40 -11.73 -8.74 11.21
C TYR A 40 -10.93 -8.00 12.29
N ARG A 41 -10.74 -8.65 13.43
CA ARG A 41 -9.87 -8.18 14.51
C ARG A 41 -8.47 -8.72 14.24
N VAL A 42 -7.58 -7.86 13.79
CA VAL A 42 -6.19 -8.20 13.49
C VAL A 42 -5.31 -7.56 14.56
N ASN A 43 -4.49 -8.35 15.24
CA ASN A 43 -3.53 -7.84 16.22
C ASN A 43 -2.13 -7.91 15.61
N ILE A 44 -1.49 -6.76 15.48
CA ILE A 44 -0.11 -6.65 15.03
C ILE A 44 0.72 -6.28 16.24
N LYS A 45 1.70 -7.15 16.57
CA LYS A 45 2.63 -6.95 17.68
C LYS A 45 3.23 -5.54 17.60
N ASP A 46 3.28 -4.86 18.73
CA ASP A 46 3.84 -3.50 18.88
C ASP A 46 3.10 -2.40 18.10
N SER A 47 2.05 -2.74 17.31
CA SER A 47 1.28 -1.80 16.49
C SER A 47 -0.20 -1.70 16.90
N GLY A 48 -0.70 -2.60 17.73
CA GLY A 48 -2.06 -2.56 18.29
C GLY A 48 -3.06 -3.48 17.58
N GLU A 49 -4.35 -3.27 17.89
CA GLU A 49 -5.45 -4.01 17.29
C GLU A 49 -6.14 -3.18 16.21
N TYR A 50 -6.48 -3.83 15.11
CA TYR A 50 -7.08 -3.21 13.93
C TYR A 50 -8.45 -3.80 13.67
N CYS A 51 -9.35 -2.94 13.21
CA CYS A 51 -10.65 -3.32 12.67
C CYS A 51 -10.57 -3.30 11.14
N VAL A 52 -10.31 -4.47 10.55
CA VAL A 52 -9.96 -4.66 9.15
C VAL A 52 -11.17 -5.12 8.33
N ARG A 53 -11.43 -4.46 7.21
CA ARG A 53 -12.56 -4.77 6.30
C ARG A 53 -12.07 -4.91 4.87
N GLN A 54 -12.77 -5.73 4.09
CA GLN A 54 -12.58 -5.73 2.64
C GLN A 54 -13.15 -4.43 2.09
N ILE A 55 -12.32 -3.64 1.41
CA ILE A 55 -12.73 -2.34 0.86
C ILE A 55 -12.80 -2.34 -0.66
N LYS A 56 -12.10 -3.25 -1.35
CA LYS A 56 -12.21 -3.46 -2.80
C LYS A 56 -12.02 -4.93 -3.19
N SER A 57 -12.59 -5.27 -4.34
CA SER A 57 -12.34 -6.53 -5.04
C SER A 57 -12.30 -6.26 -6.54
N GLU A 58 -11.35 -6.89 -7.23
CA GLU A 58 -11.19 -6.80 -8.67
C GLU A 58 -10.95 -8.21 -9.22
N THR A 59 -11.47 -8.50 -10.41
CA THR A 59 -11.22 -9.79 -11.08
C THR A 59 -10.66 -9.55 -12.47
N ARG A 60 -9.61 -10.28 -12.84
CA ARG A 60 -8.98 -10.18 -14.15
C ARG A 60 -8.75 -11.56 -14.75
N GLN A 61 -8.95 -11.66 -16.06
CA GLN A 61 -8.50 -12.80 -16.84
C GLN A 61 -7.03 -12.56 -17.20
N THR A 62 -6.16 -13.50 -16.87
CA THR A 62 -4.71 -13.42 -17.15
C THR A 62 -4.25 -14.68 -17.89
N ALA A 63 -2.99 -14.70 -18.35
CA ALA A 63 -2.38 -15.91 -18.86
C ALA A 63 -2.33 -17.06 -17.82
N GLN A 64 -2.41 -16.76 -16.52
CA GLN A 64 -2.45 -17.77 -15.45
C GLN A 64 -3.86 -18.25 -15.12
N GLY A 65 -4.89 -17.75 -15.81
CA GLY A 65 -6.29 -17.99 -15.51
C GLY A 65 -6.96 -16.78 -14.86
N ARG A 66 -8.15 -17.00 -14.31
CA ARG A 66 -8.96 -15.98 -13.65
C ARG A 66 -8.42 -15.71 -12.25
N LEU A 67 -8.03 -14.47 -11.99
CA LEU A 67 -7.48 -14.02 -10.71
C LEU A 67 -8.43 -13.00 -10.05
N MET A 68 -8.63 -13.14 -8.75
CA MET A 68 -9.38 -12.20 -7.91
C MET A 68 -8.44 -11.51 -6.93
N TYR A 69 -8.43 -10.18 -6.93
CA TYR A 69 -7.62 -9.32 -6.10
C TYR A 69 -8.51 -8.71 -5.03
N LEU A 70 -8.23 -9.01 -3.77
CA LEU A 70 -8.96 -8.48 -2.62
C LEU A 70 -8.08 -7.49 -1.87
N LEU A 71 -8.63 -6.31 -1.60
CA LEU A 71 -7.99 -5.30 -0.77
C LEU A 71 -8.76 -5.17 0.53
N PHE A 72 -8.01 -5.27 1.61
CA PHE A 72 -8.45 -5.03 2.97
C PHE A 72 -7.74 -3.79 3.51
N ALA A 73 -8.47 -2.99 4.29
CA ALA A 73 -7.92 -1.86 5.03
C ALA A 73 -8.49 -1.84 6.44
N GLY A 74 -7.72 -1.31 7.40
CA GLY A 74 -8.18 -1.24 8.77
C GLY A 74 -7.50 -0.14 9.57
N ASN A 75 -8.28 0.43 10.48
CA ASN A 75 -7.83 1.45 11.42
C ASN A 75 -7.49 0.79 12.76
N VAL A 76 -6.58 1.39 13.51
CA VAL A 76 -6.33 1.05 14.91
C VAL A 76 -7.64 1.27 15.68
N PHE A 77 -8.07 0.25 16.43
CA PHE A 77 -9.40 0.19 17.00
C PHE A 77 -9.39 -0.41 18.40
N ASP A 78 -10.01 0.30 19.35
CA ASP A 78 -10.27 -0.21 20.69
C ASP A 78 -11.56 -1.05 20.67
N PHE A 79 -11.40 -2.37 20.66
CA PHE A 79 -12.54 -3.29 20.69
C PHE A 79 -13.30 -3.32 22.03
N LYS A 80 -12.73 -2.79 23.11
CA LYS A 80 -13.39 -2.68 24.41
C LYS A 80 -14.35 -1.49 24.42
N ASN A 81 -13.88 -0.33 23.95
CA ASN A 81 -14.64 0.92 23.96
C ASN A 81 -15.45 1.16 22.67
N GLY A 82 -15.06 0.51 21.57
CA GLY A 82 -15.79 0.54 20.31
C GLY A 82 -15.52 1.75 19.42
N ASN A 83 -14.33 2.33 19.53
CA ASN A 83 -13.92 3.52 18.79
C ASN A 83 -12.52 3.37 18.20
N GLU A 84 -12.23 4.18 17.19
CA GLU A 84 -10.87 4.32 16.65
C GLU A 84 -9.95 4.89 17.73
N SER A 85 -8.74 4.34 17.81
CA SER A 85 -7.78 4.63 18.87
C SER A 85 -6.36 4.81 18.32
N GLY A 86 -6.27 5.30 17.08
CA GLY A 86 -5.00 5.59 16.43
C GLY A 86 -4.20 6.65 17.18
N ALA A 87 -2.93 6.33 17.45
CA ALA A 87 -1.93 7.25 17.94
C ALA A 87 -1.10 7.80 16.80
N HIS A 88 -0.44 8.93 17.07
CA HIS A 88 0.39 9.64 16.10
C HIS A 88 1.53 8.80 15.49
N VAL A 89 2.08 7.85 16.24
CA VAL A 89 3.16 6.96 15.77
C VAL A 89 2.65 5.73 15.01
N GLN A 90 1.33 5.53 14.93
CA GLN A 90 0.73 4.35 14.31
C GLN A 90 0.36 4.63 12.85
N ASN A 91 0.39 3.59 12.04
CA ASN A 91 -0.08 3.62 10.66
C ASN A 91 -1.43 2.94 10.55
N GLY A 92 -2.19 3.26 9.51
CA GLY A 92 -3.26 2.39 9.06
C GLY A 92 -2.72 1.06 8.51
N MET A 93 -3.59 0.07 8.41
CA MET A 93 -3.26 -1.25 7.88
C MET A 93 -3.85 -1.46 6.49
N ALA A 94 -3.10 -2.11 5.60
CA ALA A 94 -3.57 -2.67 4.34
C ALA A 94 -3.24 -4.17 4.24
N GLY A 95 -4.15 -4.95 3.65
CA GLY A 95 -3.99 -6.38 3.42
C GLY A 95 -4.41 -6.74 2.00
N ILE A 96 -3.58 -7.50 1.28
CA ILE A 96 -3.83 -7.85 -0.12
C ILE A 96 -3.82 -9.36 -0.27
N PHE A 97 -4.84 -9.89 -0.95
CA PHE A 97 -4.94 -11.29 -1.31
C PHE A 97 -5.20 -11.41 -2.80
N VAL A 98 -4.51 -12.36 -3.43
CA VAL A 98 -4.74 -12.74 -4.82
C VAL A 98 -5.14 -14.19 -4.81
N LEU A 99 -6.33 -14.45 -5.32
CA LEU A 99 -6.91 -15.77 -5.43
C LEU A 99 -6.94 -16.18 -6.89
N LYS A 100 -6.72 -17.46 -7.15
CA LYS A 100 -6.82 -18.07 -8.48
C LYS A 100 -8.01 -19.02 -8.51
N GLU A 101 -8.81 -18.93 -9.57
CA GLU A 101 -9.89 -19.89 -9.82
C GLU A 101 -9.29 -21.27 -10.13
N ALA A 102 -9.70 -22.28 -9.37
CA ALA A 102 -9.24 -23.66 -9.52
C ALA A 102 -10.25 -24.62 -8.90
N ASP A 103 -10.44 -25.79 -9.52
CA ASP A 103 -11.26 -26.90 -9.01
C ASP A 103 -12.70 -26.48 -8.61
N GLY A 104 -13.31 -25.59 -9.41
CA GLY A 104 -14.67 -25.08 -9.13
C GLY A 104 -14.76 -24.09 -7.98
N GLY A 105 -13.62 -23.62 -7.45
CA GLY A 105 -13.54 -22.62 -6.38
C GLY A 105 -12.35 -21.71 -6.50
N TRP A 106 -11.87 -21.21 -5.36
CA TRP A 106 -10.71 -20.34 -5.27
C TRP A 106 -9.57 -21.00 -4.49
N LYS A 107 -8.34 -20.69 -4.87
CA LYS A 107 -7.13 -21.01 -4.11
C LYS A 107 -6.31 -19.76 -3.89
N LEU A 108 -5.65 -19.66 -2.73
CA LEU A 108 -4.71 -18.58 -2.47
C LEU A 108 -3.52 -18.68 -3.44
N LEU A 109 -3.27 -17.62 -4.20
CA LEU A 109 -2.12 -17.52 -5.09
C LEU A 109 -1.00 -16.67 -4.48
N ALA A 110 -1.35 -15.56 -3.84
CA ALA A 110 -0.41 -14.68 -3.15
C ALA A 110 -1.15 -13.91 -2.06
N SER A 111 -0.44 -13.56 -0.99
CA SER A 111 -0.96 -12.58 -0.02
C SER A 111 0.15 -11.76 0.61
N GLN A 112 -0.25 -10.56 1.05
CA GLN A 112 0.45 -9.77 2.05
C GLN A 112 -0.63 -9.34 3.05
N PRO A 113 -0.95 -10.19 4.04
CA PRO A 113 -2.07 -9.96 4.93
C PRO A 113 -1.82 -8.76 5.86
N HIS A 114 -0.56 -8.40 6.10
CA HIS A 114 -0.19 -7.24 6.92
C HIS A 114 0.81 -6.38 6.16
N SER A 115 0.39 -5.19 5.77
CA SER A 115 1.26 -4.06 5.45
C SER A 115 0.63 -2.79 6.01
N TRP A 116 1.37 -1.69 5.96
CA TRP A 116 0.91 -0.40 6.42
C TRP A 116 0.55 0.50 5.23
N ALA A 117 -0.48 1.32 5.42
CA ALA A 117 -0.89 2.39 4.53
C ALA A 117 -1.71 3.38 5.36
N GLY A 118 -1.43 4.68 5.22
CA GLY A 118 -2.07 5.71 6.05
C GLY A 118 -1.29 6.03 7.32
N SER A 119 -1.69 7.10 7.98
CA SER A 119 -1.02 7.70 9.14
C SER A 119 -1.99 7.84 10.31
N PHE A 120 -1.48 8.14 11.51
CA PHE A 120 -2.27 8.31 12.74
C PHE A 120 -3.18 7.11 13.09
N GLY A 121 -2.77 5.90 12.71
CA GLY A 121 -3.55 4.67 12.89
C GLY A 121 -4.75 4.53 11.94
N ILE A 122 -4.89 5.41 10.94
CA ILE A 122 -6.01 5.42 10.00
C ILE A 122 -5.52 4.98 8.62
N ALA A 123 -6.20 4.02 8.01
CA ALA A 123 -5.93 3.57 6.65
C ALA A 123 -6.70 4.41 5.62
N PRO A 124 -6.18 4.60 4.39
CA PRO A 124 -6.91 5.29 3.34
C PRO A 124 -8.23 4.60 3.01
N GLU A 125 -9.28 5.39 2.79
CA GLU A 125 -10.61 4.90 2.51
C GLU A 125 -10.70 4.30 1.10
N ALA A 126 -11.74 3.50 0.83
CA ALA A 126 -11.92 2.84 -0.46
C ALA A 126 -11.83 3.79 -1.67
N LYS A 127 -12.29 5.04 -1.57
CA LYS A 127 -12.22 6.03 -2.64
C LYS A 127 -10.78 6.43 -3.02
N ASP A 128 -9.85 6.31 -2.08
CA ASP A 128 -8.44 6.72 -2.23
C ASP A 128 -7.56 5.59 -2.79
N TRP A 129 -8.15 4.41 -3.04
CA TRP A 129 -7.49 3.28 -3.67
C TRP A 129 -7.90 3.13 -5.13
N SER A 130 -6.90 2.89 -5.97
CA SER A 130 -7.05 2.64 -7.40
C SER A 130 -6.41 1.30 -7.78
N PHE A 131 -6.84 0.70 -8.89
CA PHE A 131 -6.37 -0.61 -9.34
C PHE A 131 -5.78 -0.47 -10.75
N HIS A 132 -4.54 -0.92 -10.93
CA HIS A 132 -3.77 -0.70 -12.16
C HIS A 132 -3.02 -1.95 -12.61
N GLU A 133 -2.74 -1.99 -13.91
CA GLU A 133 -1.80 -2.95 -14.48
C GLU A 133 -0.39 -2.34 -14.49
N PHE A 134 0.51 -2.88 -13.68
CA PHE A 134 1.89 -2.41 -13.51
C PHE A 134 2.90 -3.16 -14.39
N GLY A 135 2.41 -3.95 -15.32
CA GLY A 135 3.17 -4.84 -16.19
C GLY A 135 2.19 -5.87 -16.76
N LYS A 136 2.50 -6.50 -17.89
CA LYS A 136 1.58 -7.48 -18.49
C LYS A 136 1.16 -8.55 -17.48
N ASP A 137 -0.14 -8.66 -17.21
CA ASP A 137 -0.76 -9.54 -16.22
C ASP A 137 -0.29 -9.31 -14.76
N ARG A 138 0.26 -8.12 -14.46
CA ARG A 138 0.74 -7.74 -13.12
C ARG A 138 -0.13 -6.63 -12.57
N TRP A 139 -1.23 -7.03 -11.93
CA TRP A 139 -2.20 -6.10 -11.39
C TRP A 139 -1.97 -5.84 -9.90
N GLY A 140 -2.40 -4.66 -9.44
CA GLY A 140 -2.19 -4.25 -8.06
C GLY A 140 -3.01 -3.03 -7.65
N PHE A 141 -3.04 -2.78 -6.34
CA PHE A 141 -3.68 -1.61 -5.75
C PHE A 141 -2.66 -0.51 -5.49
N MET A 142 -3.09 0.74 -5.65
CA MET A 142 -2.30 1.93 -5.37
C MET A 142 -3.13 2.94 -4.60
N THR A 143 -2.51 3.58 -3.61
CA THR A 143 -3.09 4.69 -2.86
C THR A 143 -2.03 5.76 -2.60
N LYS A 144 -2.48 6.95 -2.18
CA LYS A 144 -1.64 8.01 -1.63
C LYS A 144 -2.07 8.23 -0.18
N TYR A 145 -1.12 8.30 0.74
CA TYR A 145 -1.37 8.73 2.10
C TYR A 145 -0.48 9.92 2.44
N SER A 146 -0.88 10.69 3.45
CA SER A 146 -0.18 11.87 3.92
C SER A 146 0.04 11.85 5.42
N ASP A 147 1.09 12.50 5.87
CA ASP A 147 1.38 12.76 7.27
C ASP A 147 1.76 14.22 7.51
N VAL A 148 1.70 14.64 8.77
CA VAL A 148 2.16 15.96 9.19
C VAL A 148 2.75 15.93 10.60
N HIS A 149 3.95 16.47 10.72
CA HIS A 149 4.77 16.49 11.92
C HIS A 149 5.42 17.86 12.10
N HIS A 150 5.09 18.59 13.17
CA HIS A 150 5.76 19.86 13.53
C HIS A 150 5.84 20.90 12.39
N GLY A 151 4.82 20.98 11.55
CA GLY A 151 4.78 21.91 10.40
C GLY A 151 5.49 21.39 9.14
N TYR A 152 6.02 20.17 9.18
CA TYR A 152 6.47 19.42 8.00
C TYR A 152 5.33 18.49 7.59
N SER A 153 4.90 18.56 6.35
CA SER A 153 3.92 17.61 5.81
C SER A 153 4.48 16.91 4.59
N GLY A 154 3.93 15.75 4.29
CA GLY A 154 4.23 15.09 3.05
C GLY A 154 3.26 13.97 2.74
N ALA A 155 3.42 13.41 1.56
CA ALA A 155 2.61 12.30 1.10
C ALA A 155 3.45 11.29 0.33
N ALA A 156 3.00 10.04 0.28
CA ALA A 156 3.64 9.00 -0.51
C ALA A 156 2.62 8.06 -1.17
N TYR A 157 2.96 7.61 -2.36
CA TYR A 157 2.26 6.54 -3.04
C TYR A 157 2.68 5.19 -2.45
N ARG A 158 1.70 4.36 -2.12
CA ARG A 158 1.88 2.94 -1.74
C ARG A 158 1.35 2.06 -2.85
N LEU A 159 2.16 1.13 -3.32
CA LEU A 159 1.83 0.23 -4.41
C LEU A 159 1.96 -1.23 -3.94
N PHE A 160 0.88 -1.98 -4.06
CA PHE A 160 0.83 -3.41 -3.76
C PHE A 160 0.51 -4.18 -5.03
N VAL A 161 1.50 -4.87 -5.59
CA VAL A 161 1.39 -5.45 -6.93
C VAL A 161 1.69 -6.94 -6.89
N HIS A 162 0.85 -7.75 -7.51
CA HIS A 162 1.15 -9.16 -7.72
C HIS A 162 2.25 -9.32 -8.77
N ASN A 163 3.34 -9.98 -8.41
CA ASN A 163 4.50 -10.13 -9.30
C ASN A 163 4.33 -11.21 -10.39
N GLY A 164 3.15 -11.80 -10.53
CA GLY A 164 2.89 -12.90 -11.46
C GLY A 164 3.51 -14.25 -11.06
N ALA A 165 4.17 -14.36 -9.89
CA ALA A 165 4.84 -15.58 -9.42
C ALA A 165 4.53 -15.88 -7.94
N GLY A 166 3.32 -15.54 -7.50
CA GLY A 166 2.82 -15.89 -6.16
C GLY A 166 3.24 -14.96 -5.02
N LYS A 167 3.77 -13.76 -5.30
CA LYS A 167 4.14 -12.77 -4.28
C LYS A 167 3.50 -11.41 -4.55
N ILE A 168 3.19 -10.67 -3.47
CA ILE A 168 2.86 -9.25 -3.52
C ILE A 168 4.15 -8.44 -3.29
N THR A 169 4.44 -7.51 -4.18
CA THR A 169 5.50 -6.52 -4.03
C THR A 169 4.93 -5.27 -3.39
N ASP A 170 5.75 -4.65 -2.57
CA ASP A 170 5.39 -3.51 -1.75
C ASP A 170 6.37 -2.38 -2.08
N SER A 171 5.87 -1.26 -2.64
CA SER A 171 6.70 -0.11 -3.03
C SER A 171 6.14 1.20 -2.47
N THR A 172 7.06 2.09 -2.10
CA THR A 172 6.77 3.47 -1.70
C THR A 172 7.46 4.43 -2.67
N LEU A 173 6.73 5.43 -3.16
CA LEU A 173 7.27 6.55 -3.95
C LEU A 173 6.78 7.86 -3.32
N PHE A 174 7.70 8.74 -2.93
CA PHE A 174 7.34 9.99 -2.25
C PHE A 174 6.60 10.90 -3.23
N ALA A 175 5.49 11.44 -2.78
CA ALA A 175 4.53 12.14 -3.60
C ALA A 175 4.57 13.64 -3.34
N GLU A 176 4.64 14.05 -2.08
CA GLU A 176 4.58 15.46 -1.65
C GLU A 176 5.52 15.67 -0.47
N ALA A 177 6.04 16.88 -0.34
CA ALA A 177 6.77 17.34 0.83
C ALA A 177 6.65 18.86 0.93
N ASP A 178 6.32 19.36 2.10
CA ASP A 178 6.14 20.76 2.40
C ASP A 178 6.68 21.07 3.81
N ASN A 179 7.38 22.19 3.96
CA ASN A 179 7.82 22.71 5.26
C ASN A 179 7.44 24.17 5.49
N GLU A 180 6.48 24.69 4.73
CA GLU A 180 6.01 26.07 4.88
C GLU A 180 5.34 26.24 6.26
N GLY A 181 4.69 25.20 6.80
CA GLY A 181 4.15 25.22 8.17
C GLY A 181 5.23 25.33 9.26
N ALA A 182 6.45 24.88 8.99
CA ALA A 182 7.58 24.95 9.93
C ALA A 182 8.40 26.23 9.79
N LEU A 183 8.53 26.77 8.57
CA LEU A 183 9.39 27.92 8.27
C LEU A 183 8.63 29.24 8.02
N GLY A 184 7.31 29.18 7.85
CA GLY A 184 6.49 30.33 7.47
C GLY A 184 6.84 30.84 6.07
N ASP A 185 6.73 32.15 5.89
CA ASP A 185 7.10 32.89 4.67
C ASP A 185 8.52 33.46 4.72
N CYS A 186 9.31 33.11 5.75
CA CYS A 186 10.65 33.62 6.01
C CYS A 186 10.73 35.13 6.29
N SER A 187 9.61 35.81 6.59
CA SER A 187 9.62 37.24 6.94
C SER A 187 10.12 37.51 8.36
N GLU A 188 9.74 36.66 9.32
CA GLU A 188 10.04 36.81 10.75
C GLU A 188 11.16 35.87 11.23
N ASN A 189 11.95 36.34 12.21
CA ASN A 189 12.93 35.51 12.87
C ASN A 189 12.24 34.55 13.85
N ARG A 190 12.56 33.26 13.76
CA ARG A 190 11.88 32.21 14.53
C ARG A 190 12.24 32.22 16.03
N TYR A 191 13.34 32.88 16.39
CA TYR A 191 13.90 32.88 17.75
C TYR A 191 13.87 34.25 18.41
N GLU A 192 13.67 35.30 17.62
CA GLU A 192 13.69 36.69 18.06
C GLU A 192 12.43 37.40 17.55
N ASP A 193 11.80 38.21 18.40
CA ASP A 193 10.58 38.97 18.06
C ASP A 193 10.92 40.17 17.14
N ARG A 194 11.36 39.86 15.91
CA ARG A 194 11.73 40.82 14.85
C ARG A 194 11.66 40.18 13.47
N GLU A 195 11.72 41.04 12.45
CA GLU A 195 11.91 40.58 11.07
C GLU A 195 13.29 39.95 10.84
N ASN A 196 13.36 39.02 9.89
CA ASN A 196 14.61 38.50 9.36
C ASN A 196 15.38 39.58 8.60
N THR A 197 16.69 39.63 8.83
CA THR A 197 17.65 40.30 7.95
C THR A 197 17.61 39.70 6.54
N ALA A 198 18.24 40.38 5.57
CA ALA A 198 18.31 39.88 4.20
C ALA A 198 19.02 38.52 4.11
N GLU A 199 20.08 38.34 4.91
CA GLU A 199 20.86 37.11 4.98
C GLU A 199 20.04 35.98 5.61
N GLU A 200 19.38 36.21 6.75
CA GLU A 200 18.53 35.21 7.42
C GLU A 200 17.37 34.79 6.52
N ARG A 201 16.73 35.75 5.85
CA ARG A 201 15.65 35.48 4.89
C ARG A 201 16.14 34.60 3.75
N ARG A 202 17.34 34.88 3.21
CA ARG A 202 17.94 34.09 2.13
C ARG A 202 18.25 32.65 2.56
N GLU A 203 18.79 32.47 3.76
CA GLU A 203 19.05 31.12 4.29
C GLU A 203 17.75 30.35 4.59
N CYS A 204 16.72 31.01 5.13
CA CYS A 204 15.39 30.41 5.31
C CYS A 204 14.78 29.98 3.96
N GLN A 205 14.79 30.88 2.95
CA GLN A 205 14.28 30.59 1.61
C GLN A 205 14.99 29.41 0.96
N LYS A 206 16.30 29.29 1.17
CA LYS A 206 17.10 28.16 0.65
C LYS A 206 16.69 26.81 1.26
N ALA A 207 16.19 26.80 2.50
CA ALA A 207 15.74 25.60 3.20
C ALA A 207 14.24 25.28 2.96
N ARG A 208 13.47 26.25 2.46
CA ARG A 208 12.02 26.13 2.22
C ARG A 208 11.74 25.28 0.99
N TYR A 209 10.74 24.41 1.07
CA TYR A 209 10.26 23.62 -0.05
C TYR A 209 8.76 23.39 0.05
N SER A 210 8.13 23.32 -1.12
CA SER A 210 6.76 22.85 -1.30
C SER A 210 6.72 22.14 -2.64
N LEU A 211 6.68 20.82 -2.59
CA LEU A 211 6.78 19.95 -3.76
C LEU A 211 5.59 19.00 -3.78
N SER A 212 5.04 18.79 -4.97
CA SER A 212 4.03 17.78 -5.22
C SER A 212 4.35 17.03 -6.50
N SER A 213 3.85 15.80 -6.59
CA SER A 213 3.98 15.00 -7.80
C SER A 213 2.65 14.36 -8.17
N THR A 214 2.54 14.03 -9.45
CA THR A 214 1.50 13.14 -9.97
C THR A 214 2.14 11.87 -10.50
N ILE A 215 1.42 10.75 -10.43
CA ILE A 215 1.91 9.42 -10.82
C ILE A 215 1.17 8.88 -12.04
N LYS A 216 1.90 8.24 -12.95
CA LYS A 216 1.35 7.52 -14.11
C LYS A 216 2.14 6.25 -14.40
N VAL A 217 1.45 5.12 -14.56
CA VAL A 217 2.05 3.88 -15.09
C VAL A 217 2.24 4.03 -16.60
N LEU A 218 3.43 3.73 -17.11
CA LEU A 218 3.76 3.84 -18.53
C LEU A 218 3.64 2.47 -19.22
N GLU A 219 2.42 2.05 -19.56
CA GLU A 219 2.15 0.75 -20.20
C GLU A 219 2.90 0.54 -21.52
N SER A 220 3.16 1.61 -22.27
CA SER A 220 3.95 1.57 -23.51
C SER A 220 5.46 1.64 -23.28
N GLY A 221 5.91 1.75 -22.03
CA GLY A 221 7.32 1.82 -21.65
C GLY A 221 7.99 0.45 -21.67
N LYS A 222 9.31 0.42 -21.90
CA LYS A 222 10.08 -0.83 -21.86
C LYS A 222 10.03 -1.43 -20.45
N PRO A 223 9.45 -2.64 -20.26
CA PRO A 223 9.36 -3.23 -18.93
C PRO A 223 10.73 -3.62 -18.37
N ASN A 224 10.89 -3.52 -17.06
CA ASN A 224 12.02 -4.11 -16.33
C ASN A 224 11.52 -5.22 -15.39
N ALA A 225 12.08 -6.43 -15.52
CA ALA A 225 11.60 -7.62 -14.82
C ALA A 225 10.07 -7.85 -14.94
N GLY A 226 9.51 -7.50 -16.10
CA GLY A 226 8.09 -7.63 -16.40
C GLY A 226 7.19 -6.49 -15.90
N PHE A 227 7.74 -5.47 -15.22
CA PHE A 227 6.99 -4.31 -14.75
C PHE A 227 7.20 -3.07 -15.63
N TYR A 228 6.12 -2.35 -15.92
CA TYR A 228 6.13 -1.08 -16.63
C TYR A 228 6.83 0.01 -15.82
N PRO A 229 7.55 0.96 -16.45
CA PRO A 229 8.06 2.13 -15.75
C PRO A 229 6.94 3.01 -15.21
N ILE A 230 7.23 3.77 -14.16
CA ILE A 230 6.30 4.75 -13.58
C ILE A 230 6.86 6.15 -13.79
N ARG A 231 6.04 7.06 -14.33
CA ARG A 231 6.36 8.49 -14.42
C ARG A 231 5.82 9.21 -13.19
N LEU A 232 6.69 9.99 -12.56
CA LEU A 232 6.38 10.98 -11.54
C LEU A 232 6.59 12.36 -12.15
N THR A 233 5.59 13.23 -12.07
CA THR A 233 5.65 14.58 -12.65
C THR A 233 5.59 15.59 -11.51
N VAL A 234 6.69 16.30 -11.25
CA VAL A 234 6.88 17.14 -10.07
C VAL A 234 6.59 18.61 -10.39
N SER A 235 5.89 19.28 -9.48
CA SER A 235 5.69 20.73 -9.50
C SER A 235 5.97 21.32 -8.12
N GLY A 236 6.30 22.61 -8.09
CA GLY A 236 6.58 23.35 -6.85
C GLY A 236 8.01 23.86 -6.78
N PHE A 237 8.57 23.98 -5.59
CA PHE A 237 9.93 24.50 -5.39
C PHE A 237 10.69 23.79 -4.28
N ASP A 238 12.02 23.77 -4.40
CA ASP A 238 12.98 23.34 -3.38
C ASP A 238 14.11 24.37 -3.31
N GLY A 239 14.11 25.18 -2.25
CA GLY A 239 14.89 26.39 -2.16
C GLY A 239 14.58 27.33 -3.33
N PHE A 240 15.63 27.73 -4.04
CA PHE A 240 15.52 28.59 -5.22
C PHE A 240 15.21 27.85 -6.53
N LYS A 241 15.09 26.51 -6.50
CA LYS A 241 14.81 25.72 -7.70
C LYS A 241 13.31 25.49 -7.83
N THR A 242 12.75 25.87 -8.97
CA THR A 242 11.35 25.61 -9.32
C THR A 242 11.23 24.40 -10.26
N TYR A 243 10.16 23.63 -10.10
CA TYR A 243 9.76 22.50 -10.92
C TYR A 243 8.41 22.81 -11.56
N ASN A 244 8.29 22.64 -12.87
CA ASN A 244 7.11 23.04 -13.64
C ASN A 244 6.54 21.86 -14.45
N GLY A 245 6.25 20.76 -13.75
CA GLY A 245 5.86 19.51 -14.39
C GLY A 245 7.06 18.68 -14.86
N ASP A 246 8.16 18.73 -14.13
CA ASP A 246 9.39 18.02 -14.44
C ASP A 246 9.17 16.51 -14.27
N ALA A 247 9.49 15.73 -15.31
CA ALA A 247 9.22 14.30 -15.34
C ALA A 247 10.42 13.46 -14.87
N PHE A 248 10.15 12.54 -13.96
CA PHE A 248 11.09 11.57 -13.43
C PHE A 248 10.54 10.15 -13.64
N VAL A 249 11.41 9.19 -13.94
CA VAL A 249 10.98 7.81 -14.23
C VAL A 249 11.52 6.86 -13.19
N SER A 250 10.61 6.22 -12.46
CA SER A 250 10.90 5.10 -11.57
C SER A 250 10.86 3.80 -12.36
N SER A 251 11.86 2.95 -12.13
CA SER A 251 11.92 1.60 -12.70
C SER A 251 11.86 0.57 -11.58
N TYR A 252 11.20 -0.55 -11.85
CA TYR A 252 11.20 -1.68 -10.94
C TYR A 252 12.61 -2.26 -10.82
N ASN A 253 13.05 -2.56 -9.60
CA ASN A 253 14.34 -3.19 -9.32
C ASN A 253 14.09 -4.63 -8.85
N ALA A 254 14.51 -5.59 -9.69
CA ALA A 254 14.31 -7.01 -9.44
C ALA A 254 15.03 -7.52 -8.19
N ALA A 255 16.21 -6.97 -7.88
CA ALA A 255 17.00 -7.39 -6.74
C ALA A 255 16.36 -6.99 -5.41
N SER A 256 15.80 -5.78 -5.33
CA SER A 256 15.12 -5.29 -4.13
C SER A 256 13.62 -5.59 -4.10
N GLY A 257 13.06 -6.09 -5.22
CA GLY A 257 11.66 -6.47 -5.35
C GLY A 257 10.66 -5.31 -5.28
N ARG A 258 11.08 -4.10 -5.67
CA ARG A 258 10.30 -2.86 -5.53
C ARG A 258 10.67 -1.81 -6.58
N TYR A 259 9.79 -0.83 -6.79
CA TYR A 259 10.12 0.38 -7.55
C TYR A 259 11.17 1.21 -6.80
N SER A 260 12.17 1.72 -7.53
CA SER A 260 13.21 2.58 -6.97
C SER A 260 12.87 4.05 -7.15
N MET A 261 13.20 4.90 -6.17
CA MET A 261 13.11 6.35 -6.36
C MET A 261 13.94 6.77 -7.60
N PRO A 262 13.42 7.64 -8.48
CA PRO A 262 14.18 8.08 -9.65
C PRO A 262 15.46 8.81 -9.25
N LYS A 263 16.48 8.76 -10.12
CA LYS A 263 17.71 9.55 -9.93
C LYS A 263 17.38 11.05 -10.02
N GLY A 264 17.89 11.84 -9.08
CA GLY A 264 17.68 13.29 -9.04
C GLY A 264 16.26 13.71 -8.65
N TYR A 265 15.43 12.78 -8.17
CA TYR A 265 14.07 13.05 -7.74
C TYR A 265 14.08 13.95 -6.48
N PRO A 266 13.47 15.15 -6.52
CA PRO A 266 13.63 16.13 -5.44
C PRO A 266 12.93 15.73 -4.13
N LEU A 267 11.97 14.82 -4.21
CA LEU A 267 11.25 14.30 -3.04
C LEU A 267 11.96 13.11 -2.38
N LYS A 268 13.05 12.58 -2.94
CA LYS A 268 13.69 11.33 -2.48
C LYS A 268 14.13 11.37 -1.02
N ASP A 269 14.66 12.50 -0.56
CA ASP A 269 15.28 12.64 0.76
C ASP A 269 14.48 13.61 1.65
N LYS A 270 13.17 13.76 1.36
CA LYS A 270 12.23 14.65 2.07
C LYS A 270 11.20 13.81 2.83
N GLU A 271 11.69 12.98 3.75
CA GLU A 271 10.86 12.11 4.58
C GLU A 271 10.00 12.93 5.55
N PHE A 272 8.83 12.38 5.93
CA PHE A 272 7.81 13.00 6.77
C PHE A 272 7.15 11.96 7.67
#